data_AF-A0A075HT44-F1
#
_entry.id   AF-A0A075HT44-F1
#
_cell.length_a   1.000
_cell.length_b   1.000
_cell.length_c   1.000
_cell.angle_alpha   90.00
_cell.angle_beta   90.00
_cell.angle_gamma   90.00
#
_symmetry.space_group_name_H-M   'P 1'
#
loop_
_entity.id
_entity.type
_entity.pdbx_description
1 polymer ?
#
loop_
_entity_poly.entity_id
_entity_poly.type
_entity_poly.pdbx_seq_one_letter_code
_entity_poly.pdbx_strand_id
1 'polypeptide(L)'
;MPISYVLINSNLGTDVEIIAKIKEILANQNDVNLEIQGVYGVYDIIVKLSSDDSTKLRSIVTNDIRKIENVQSTLTMMVIQQQEKS
;
A
#
# COMPACT_ATOMS: atom_id res chain seq x y z
N MET A 1 -16.84 -0.04 1.72
CA MET A 1 -15.63 0.69 1.29
C MET A 1 -14.57 -0.35 0.91
N PRO A 2 -14.14 -0.43 -0.36
CA PRO A 2 -13.03 -1.28 -0.76
C PRO A 2 -11.77 -1.10 0.10
N ILE A 3 -11.11 -2.20 0.42
CA ILE A 3 -9.84 -2.23 1.16
C ILE A 3 -8.85 -3.09 0.38
N SER A 4 -7.59 -2.67 0.35
CA SER A 4 -6.49 -3.48 -0.13
C SER A 4 -5.34 -3.50 0.87
N TYR A 5 -4.71 -4.67 1.01
CA TYR A 5 -3.42 -4.83 1.68
C TYR A 5 -2.33 -4.97 0.62
N VAL A 6 -1.26 -4.19 0.75
CA VAL A 6 -0.11 -4.19 -0.14
C VAL A 6 1.11 -4.54 0.69
N LEU A 7 1.74 -5.66 0.38
CA LEU A 7 2.97 -6.12 0.99
C LEU A 7 4.12 -5.79 0.05
N ILE A 8 5.17 -5.15 0.56
CA ILE A 8 6.25 -4.58 -0.25
C ILE A 8 7.58 -5.17 0.19
N ASN A 9 8.38 -5.61 -0.78
CA ASN A 9 9.81 -5.86 -0.60
C ASN A 9 10.61 -4.70 -1.16
N SER A 10 11.66 -4.34 -0.45
CA SER A 10 12.52 -3.19 -0.71
C SER A 10 13.98 -3.61 -0.84
N ASN A 11 14.81 -2.73 -1.39
CA ASN A 11 16.25 -2.87 -1.27
C ASN A 11 16.66 -2.72 0.21
N LEU A 12 17.73 -3.40 0.61
CA LEU A 12 18.21 -3.40 1.99
C LEU A 12 18.39 -1.97 2.53
N GLY A 13 17.71 -1.64 3.63
CA GLY A 13 17.82 -0.36 4.33
C GLY A 13 17.09 0.82 3.68
N THR A 14 16.21 0.57 2.71
CA THR A 14 15.46 1.62 1.99
C THR A 14 13.99 1.73 2.41
N ASP A 15 13.57 0.89 3.35
CA ASP A 15 12.20 0.80 3.87
C ASP A 15 11.69 2.14 4.43
N VAL A 16 12.50 2.83 5.23
CA VAL A 16 12.14 4.14 5.81
C VAL A 16 11.88 5.19 4.74
N GLU A 17 12.68 5.21 3.67
CA GLU A 17 12.54 6.14 2.55
C GLU A 17 11.25 5.86 1.75
N ILE A 18 10.97 4.58 1.47
CA ILE A 18 9.77 4.17 0.76
C ILE A 18 8.52 4.54 1.56
N ILE A 19 8.51 4.32 2.88
CA ILE A 19 7.40 4.72 3.76
C ILE A 19 7.16 6.23 3.70
N ALA A 20 8.22 7.04 3.73
CA ALA A 20 8.11 8.49 3.64
C ALA A 20 7.51 8.92 2.28
N LYS A 21 8.00 8.35 1.17
CA LYS A 21 7.47 8.62 -0.17
C LYS A 21 6.00 8.23 -0.32
N ILE A 22 5.58 7.07 0.21
CA ILE A 22 4.17 6.65 0.15
C ILE A 22 3.27 7.64 0.92
N LYS A 23 3.71 8.10 2.09
CA LYS A 23 2.98 9.10 2.86
C LYS A 23 2.87 10.42 2.11
N GLU A 24 3.93 10.87 1.45
CA GLU A 24 3.94 12.09 0.64
C GLU A 24 2.98 12.00 -0.56
N ILE A 25 3.03 10.91 -1.31
CA ILE A 25 2.15 10.66 -2.47
C ILE A 25 0.67 10.72 -2.07
N LEU A 26 0.35 10.18 -0.89
CA LEU A 26 -1.03 10.07 -0.40
C LEU A 26 -1.47 11.26 0.46
N ALA A 27 -0.58 12.16 0.85
CA ALA A 27 -0.90 13.33 1.67
C ALA A 27 -1.95 14.24 1.04
N ASN A 28 -2.03 14.27 -0.30
CA ASN A 28 -2.99 15.07 -1.05
C ASN A 28 -4.24 14.28 -1.51
N GLN A 29 -4.39 13.01 -1.11
CA GLN A 29 -5.51 12.16 -1.50
C GLN A 29 -6.50 11.98 -0.35
N ASN A 30 -7.37 12.97 -0.14
CA ASN A 30 -8.30 13.04 1.00
C ASN A 30 -9.36 11.91 1.01
N ASP A 31 -9.56 11.24 -0.12
CA ASP A 31 -10.51 10.15 -0.32
C ASP A 31 -9.86 8.75 -0.22
N VAL A 32 -8.62 8.68 0.28
CA VAL A 32 -7.88 7.45 0.52
C VAL A 32 -7.35 7.45 1.95
N ASN A 33 -7.79 6.47 2.75
CA ASN A 33 -7.19 6.24 4.06
C ASN A 33 -5.96 5.34 3.90
N LEU A 34 -4.89 5.73 4.59
CA LEU A 34 -3.60 5.04 4.60
C LEU A 34 -3.26 4.57 6.02
N GLU A 35 -2.98 3.28 6.17
CA GLU A 35 -2.21 2.76 7.31
C GLU A 35 -0.95 2.10 6.74
N ILE A 36 0.21 2.37 7.34
CA ILE A 36 1.50 1.88 6.83
C ILE A 36 2.43 1.56 7.99
N GLN A 37 3.11 0.41 7.90
CA GLN A 37 4.00 -0.08 8.94
C GLN A 37 5.19 -0.83 8.32
N GLY A 38 6.39 -0.55 8.80
CA GLY A 38 7.55 -1.40 8.57
C GLY A 38 7.47 -2.63 9.47
N VAL A 39 7.76 -3.82 8.93
CA VAL A 39 7.58 -5.10 9.61
C VAL A 39 8.84 -5.96 9.53
N TYR A 40 9.01 -6.86 10.49
CA TYR A 40 10.01 -7.93 10.42
C TYR A 40 9.38 -9.18 9.81
N GLY A 41 9.85 -9.64 8.66
CA GLY A 41 9.33 -10.83 7.98
C GLY A 41 9.92 -11.05 6.60
N VAL A 42 9.19 -11.78 5.75
CA VAL A 42 9.52 -11.97 4.33
C VAL A 42 9.16 -10.77 3.44
N TYR A 43 8.60 -9.73 4.05
CA TYR A 43 8.31 -8.44 3.46
C TYR A 43 8.81 -7.37 4.43
N ASP A 44 9.08 -6.17 3.91
CA ASP A 44 9.63 -5.07 4.69
C ASP A 44 8.54 -4.08 5.13
N ILE A 45 7.49 -3.90 4.31
CA ILE A 45 6.45 -2.90 4.55
C ILE A 45 5.07 -3.51 4.27
N ILE A 46 4.11 -3.20 5.14
CA ILE A 46 2.68 -3.46 4.91
C ILE A 46 1.95 -2.12 4.81
N VAL A 47 1.14 -1.99 3.76
CA VAL A 47 0.26 -0.85 3.52
C VAL A 47 -1.18 -1.34 3.46
N LYS A 48 -2.08 -0.67 4.17
CA LYS A 48 -3.51 -0.84 4.01
C LYS A 48 -4.07 0.45 3.41
N LEU A 49 -4.77 0.30 2.30
CA LEU A 49 -5.45 1.39 1.62
C LEU A 49 -6.95 1.13 1.65
N SER A 50 -7.75 2.17 1.90
CA SER A 50 -9.19 2.11 1.72
C SER A 50 -9.72 3.36 1.05
N SER A 51 -10.65 3.20 0.12
CA SER A 51 -11.29 4.30 -0.62
C SER A 51 -12.66 3.82 -1.09
N ASP A 52 -13.53 4.74 -1.47
CA ASP A 52 -14.80 4.41 -2.10
C ASP A 52 -14.65 3.93 -3.56
N ASP A 53 -13.45 4.06 -4.15
CA ASP A 53 -13.14 3.59 -5.50
C ASP A 53 -12.04 2.52 -5.53
N SER A 54 -12.43 1.29 -5.87
CA SER A 54 -11.48 0.16 -6.01
C SER A 54 -10.51 0.32 -7.18
N THR A 55 -10.88 1.05 -8.23
CA THR A 55 -10.03 1.34 -9.40
C THR A 55 -8.91 2.27 -8.99
N LYS A 56 -9.22 3.28 -8.18
CA LYS A 56 -8.24 4.19 -7.58
C LYS A 56 -7.22 3.44 -6.73
N LEU A 57 -7.66 2.51 -5.86
CA LEU A 57 -6.74 1.67 -5.08
C LEU A 57 -5.76 0.90 -5.97
N ARG A 58 -6.24 0.29 -7.06
CA ARG A 58 -5.38 -0.42 -8.03
C ARG A 58 -4.43 0.51 -8.77
N SER A 59 -4.90 1.71 -9.11
CA SER A 59 -4.10 2.75 -9.76
C SER A 59 -2.96 3.19 -8.86
N ILE A 60 -3.23 3.52 -7.59
CA ILE A 60 -2.21 3.94 -6.62
C ILE A 60 -1.09 2.89 -6.51
N VAL A 61 -1.46 1.61 -6.39
CA VAL A 61 -0.46 0.56 -6.31
C VAL A 61 0.38 0.47 -7.60
N THR A 62 -0.27 0.51 -8.76
CA THR A 62 0.40 0.27 -10.05
C THR A 62 1.21 1.46 -10.54
N ASN A 63 0.66 2.66 -10.37
CA ASN A 63 1.18 3.88 -10.97
C ASN A 63 2.07 4.67 -10.02
N ASP A 64 1.89 4.51 -8.71
CA ASP A 64 2.60 5.28 -7.71
C ASP A 64 3.53 4.36 -6.90
N ILE A 65 2.99 3.44 -6.08
CA ILE A 65 3.79 2.61 -5.16
C ILE A 65 4.84 1.77 -5.90
N ARG A 66 4.45 1.06 -6.97
CA ARG A 66 5.38 0.21 -7.75
C ARG A 66 6.47 0.98 -8.50
N LYS A 67 6.31 2.30 -8.66
CA LYS A 67 7.31 3.16 -9.33
C LYS A 67 8.25 3.85 -8.37
N ILE A 68 8.03 3.71 -7.06
CA ILE A 68 8.96 4.23 -6.06
C ILE A 68 10.28 3.49 -6.22
N GLU A 69 11.36 4.25 -6.38
CA GLU A 69 12.72 3.71 -6.39
C GLU A 69 12.95 2.82 -5.16
N ASN A 70 13.70 1.73 -5.34
CA ASN A 70 13.98 0.72 -4.32
C ASN A 70 12.84 -0.24 -3.95
N VAL A 71 11.64 -0.06 -4.50
CA VAL A 71 10.61 -1.13 -4.45
C VAL A 71 11.00 -2.26 -5.39
N GLN A 72 11.24 -3.45 -4.84
CA GLN A 72 11.58 -4.64 -5.64
C GLN A 72 10.35 -5.39 -6.12
N SER A 73 9.38 -5.59 -5.23
CA SER A 73 8.15 -6.30 -5.56
C SER A 73 7.01 -5.90 -4.62
N THR A 74 5.79 -6.15 -5.08
CA THR A 74 4.58 -5.92 -4.30
C THR A 74 3.63 -7.10 -4.45
N LEU A 75 2.99 -7.53 -3.37
CA LEU A 75 1.80 -8.39 -3.41
C LEU A 75 0.59 -7.57 -2.98
N THR A 76 -0.49 -7.60 -3.77
CA THR A 76 -1.72 -6.85 -3.47
C THR A 76 -2.88 -7.82 -3.22
N MET A 77 -3.47 -7.72 -2.04
CA MET A 77 -4.62 -8.53 -1.61
C MET A 77 -5.83 -7.61 -1.45
N MET A 78 -6.79 -7.74 -2.36
CA MET A 78 -8.08 -7.03 -2.23
C MET A 78 -8.96 -7.76 -1.22
N VAL A 79 -9.53 -7.02 -0.26
CA VAL A 79 -10.43 -7.59 0.75
C VAL A 79 -11.76 -7.99 0.10
N ILE A 80 -12.21 -9.21 0.41
CA ILE A 80 -13.54 -9.70 0.01
C ILE A 80 -14.56 -9.20 1.03
N GLN A 81 -15.27 -8.12 0.70
CA GLN A 81 -16.23 -7.46 1.61
C GLN A 81 -17.33 -8.39 2.14
N GLN A 82 -17.70 -9.44 1.39
CA GLN A 82 -18.73 -10.40 1.83
C GLN A 82 -18.35 -11.19 3.09
N GLN A 83 -17.06 -11.28 3.42
CA GLN A 83 -16.56 -12.05 4.57
C GLN A 83 -16.48 -11.25 5.87
N GLU A 84 -16.73 -9.93 5.84
CA GLU A 84 -16.75 -9.08 7.05
C GLU A 84 -18.10 -9.12 7.81
N LYS A 85 -19.15 -9.71 7.22
CA LYS A 85 -20.51 -9.74 7.79
C LYS A 85 -20.87 -11.06 8.51
N SER A 86 -19.89 -11.81 8.99
CA SER A 86 -20.12 -13.03 9.79
C SER A 86 -20.01 -12.75 11.29
#